data_AF-A0A8T5PFI2-F1
#
_entry.id   AF-A0A8T5PFI2-F1
#
_cell.length_a   1.000
_cell.length_b   1.000
_cell.length_c   1.000
_cell.angle_alpha   90.00
_cell.angle_beta   90.00
_cell.angle_gamma   90.00
#
_symmetry.space_group_name_H-M   'P 1'
#
loop_
_entity.id
_entity.type
_entity.pdbx_description
1 polymer ?
#
loop_
_entity_poly.entity_id
_entity_poly.type
_entity_poly.pdbx_seq_one_letter_code
_entity_poly.pdbx_strand_id
1 'polypeptide(L)'
;MLYKELAKNYERLEKTTKKLEKRDILAELYKSCDDETLYKVVLLSMGVIYPHGELELGIAEELMKKIIVKALGITEKELEKKFKEKGDLGLATEEFVEKRRQATLMKRELTVDMVFDNLRRIAEISGEKSQEKKA
;
A
#
# COMPACT_ATOMS: atom_id res chain seq x y z
N MET A 1 8.62 13.06 -0.68
CA MET A 1 9.21 11.69 -0.73
C MET A 1 8.45 10.81 -1.73
N LEU A 2 9.15 9.95 -2.48
CA LEU A 2 8.50 8.95 -3.34
C LEU A 2 8.02 7.75 -2.51
N TYR A 3 6.85 7.21 -2.82
CA TYR A 3 6.30 6.08 -2.05
C TYR A 3 7.18 4.82 -2.14
N LYS A 4 7.92 4.64 -3.24
CA LYS A 4 8.91 3.56 -3.38
C LYS A 4 10.05 3.64 -2.34
N GLU A 5 10.40 4.84 -1.87
CA GLU A 5 11.44 5.02 -0.84
C GLU A 5 10.92 4.57 0.53
N LEU A 6 9.65 4.85 0.82
CA LEU A 6 8.96 4.36 2.01
C LEU A 6 8.80 2.83 1.97
N ALA A 7 8.37 2.27 0.84
CA ALA A 7 8.22 0.81 0.66
C ALA A 7 9.54 0.06 0.87
N LYS A 8 10.67 0.59 0.38
CA LYS A 8 12.00 0.03 0.67
C LYS A 8 12.32 -0.01 2.16
N ASN A 9 11.85 0.96 2.94
CA ASN A 9 12.04 0.94 4.39
C ASN A 9 11.15 -0.13 5.06
N TYR A 10 9.97 -0.43 4.53
CA TYR A 10 9.17 -1.57 5.01
C TYR A 10 9.91 -2.91 4.81
N GLU A 11 10.51 -3.13 3.64
CA GLU A 11 11.33 -4.32 3.42
C GLU A 11 12.53 -4.39 4.38
N ARG A 12 13.19 -3.25 4.67
CA ARG A 12 14.28 -3.20 5.66
C ARG A 12 13.80 -3.59 7.05
N LEU A 13 12.61 -3.13 7.44
CA LEU A 13 11.99 -3.44 8.73
C LEU A 13 11.58 -4.91 8.83
N GLU A 14 11.09 -5.52 7.76
CA GLU A 14 10.74 -6.95 7.71
C GLU A 14 11.97 -7.85 7.80
N LYS A 15 13.10 -7.43 7.23
CA LYS A 15 14.37 -8.20 7.23
C LYS A 15 15.04 -8.30 8.60
N THR A 16 14.56 -7.60 9.63
CA THR A 16 15.12 -7.66 10.99
C THR A 16 14.05 -7.84 12.06
N THR A 17 14.37 -8.62 13.10
CA THR A 17 13.54 -8.76 14.31
C THR A 17 14.06 -7.92 15.47
N LYS A 18 15.24 -7.31 15.35
CA LYS A 18 15.90 -6.60 16.46
C LYS A 18 15.31 -5.20 16.65
N LYS A 19 14.82 -4.93 17.86
CA LYS A 19 14.19 -3.64 18.23
C LYS A 19 15.08 -2.42 17.97
N LEU A 20 16.38 -2.52 18.28
CA LEU A 20 17.31 -1.40 18.08
C LEU A 20 17.57 -1.11 16.60
N GLU A 21 17.69 -2.15 15.77
CA GLU A 21 17.83 -1.96 14.32
C GLU A 21 16.56 -1.36 13.71
N LYS A 22 15.37 -1.82 14.13
CA LYS A 22 14.09 -1.19 13.71
C LYS A 22 14.02 0.29 14.10
N ARG A 23 14.44 0.64 15.32
CA ARG A 23 14.53 2.04 15.77
C ARG A 23 15.44 2.85 14.84
N ASP A 24 16.61 2.31 14.50
CA ASP A 24 17.60 3.02 13.69
C ASP A 24 17.12 3.23 12.25
N ILE A 25 16.47 2.23 11.65
CA ILE A 25 15.82 2.33 10.33
C ILE A 25 14.76 3.44 10.33
N LEU A 26 13.86 3.44 11.32
CA LEU A 26 12.81 4.45 11.44
C LEU A 26 13.39 5.86 11.70
N ALA A 27 14.41 5.97 12.55
CA ALA A 27 15.06 7.25 12.83
C ALA A 27 15.74 7.84 11.59
N GLU A 28 16.37 7.01 10.76
CA GLU A 28 16.93 7.42 9.46
C GLU A 28 15.83 7.90 8.51
N LEU A 29 14.75 7.11 8.36
CA LEU A 29 13.61 7.47 7.53
C LEU A 29 12.99 8.81 7.95
N TYR A 30 12.72 9.00 9.24
CA TYR A 30 12.07 10.21 9.74
C TYR A 30 12.95 11.46 9.60
N LYS A 31 14.27 11.33 9.77
CA LYS A 31 15.21 12.45 9.53
C LYS A 31 15.27 12.89 8.07
N SER A 32 14.89 12.03 7.13
CA SER A 32 14.87 12.34 5.70
C SER A 32 13.59 13.07 5.24
N CYS A 33 12.60 13.23 6.12
CA CYS A 33 11.32 13.86 5.82
C CYS A 33 11.32 15.35 6.19
N ASP A 34 10.63 16.18 5.39
CA ASP A 34 10.15 17.50 5.84
C ASP A 34 8.95 17.35 6.80
N ASP A 35 8.56 18.43 7.47
CA ASP A 35 7.52 18.41 8.51
C ASP A 35 6.17 17.89 8.01
N GLU A 36 5.77 18.27 6.78
CA GLU A 36 4.49 17.85 6.18
C GLU A 36 4.50 16.35 5.82
N THR A 37 5.60 15.88 5.24
CA THR A 37 5.79 14.48 4.85
C THR A 37 5.96 13.60 6.08
N LEU A 38 6.65 14.08 7.13
CA LEU A 38 6.95 13.33 8.34
C LEU A 38 5.69 12.82 9.01
N TYR A 39 4.68 13.68 9.17
CA TYR A 39 3.39 13.28 9.75
C TYR A 39 2.75 12.10 9.00
N LYS A 40 2.73 12.15 7.66
CA LYS A 40 2.15 11.10 6.82
C LYS A 40 2.98 9.82 6.88
N VAL A 41 4.30 9.94 6.82
CA VAL A 41 5.24 8.80 6.89
C VAL A 41 5.14 8.09 8.23
N VAL A 42 5.03 8.81 9.35
CA VAL A 42 4.86 8.22 10.69
C VAL A 42 3.58 7.38 10.76
N LEU A 43 2.45 7.92 10.28
CA LEU A 43 1.18 7.20 10.26
C LEU A 43 1.24 5.96 9.37
N LEU A 44 1.73 6.10 8.13
CA LEU A 44 1.85 5.00 7.18
C LEU A 44 2.80 3.90 7.69
N SER A 45 3.88 4.26 8.39
CA SER A 45 4.82 3.29 8.99
C SER A 45 4.19 2.46 10.12
N MET A 46 3.11 2.95 10.71
CA MET A 46 2.30 2.22 11.69
C MET A 46 1.13 1.46 11.04
N GLY A 47 0.95 1.55 9.72
CA GLY A 47 -0.15 0.93 8.99
C GLY A 47 -1.49 1.66 9.15
N VAL A 48 -1.48 2.93 9.57
CA VAL A 48 -2.70 3.72 9.79
C VAL A 48 -2.69 5.01 8.96
N ILE A 49 -3.87 5.59 8.73
CA ILE A 49 -4.03 6.88 8.03
C ILE A 49 -4.59 8.00 8.94
N TYR A 50 -4.99 7.65 10.16
CA TYR A 50 -5.42 8.58 11.21
C TYR A 50 -4.74 8.21 12.55
N PRO A 51 -4.35 9.18 13.38
CA PRO A 51 -3.66 8.90 14.64
C PRO A 51 -4.55 8.20 15.68
N HIS A 52 -5.84 8.54 15.75
CA HIS A 52 -6.84 7.98 16.68
C HIS A 52 -8.19 7.89 15.93
N GLY A 53 -8.86 6.73 15.91
CA GLY A 53 -10.26 6.62 15.48
C GLY A 53 -10.58 5.58 14.40
N GLU A 54 -11.84 5.14 14.44
CA GLU A 54 -12.53 3.99 13.83
C GLU A 54 -12.60 3.97 12.28
N LEU A 55 -11.96 4.91 11.59
CA LEU A 55 -12.09 5.03 10.14
C LEU A 55 -11.10 4.09 9.43
N GLU A 56 -11.52 2.84 9.27
CA GLU A 56 -10.86 1.87 8.42
C GLU A 56 -11.15 2.14 6.93
N LEU A 57 -10.30 1.61 6.05
CA LEU A 57 -10.55 1.70 4.60
C LEU A 57 -11.87 1.04 4.20
N GLY A 58 -12.37 0.08 4.99
CA GLY A 58 -13.61 -0.65 4.72
C GLY A 58 -13.52 -1.49 3.43
N ILE A 59 -12.33 -2.03 3.15
CA ILE A 59 -12.05 -2.91 2.02
C ILE A 59 -11.77 -4.31 2.58
N ALA A 60 -12.69 -5.24 2.35
CA ALA A 60 -12.49 -6.65 2.68
C ALA A 60 -11.56 -7.33 1.65
N GLU A 61 -10.97 -8.47 2.03
CA GLU A 61 -10.04 -9.23 1.16
C GLU A 61 -10.66 -9.56 -0.21
N GLU A 62 -11.93 -9.97 -0.24
CA GLU A 62 -12.64 -10.28 -1.49
C GLU A 62 -12.80 -9.07 -2.41
N LEU A 63 -13.01 -7.86 -1.85
CA LEU A 63 -13.03 -6.63 -2.63
C LEU A 63 -11.62 -6.30 -3.15
N MET A 64 -10.60 -6.50 -2.31
CA MET A 64 -9.20 -6.28 -2.71
C MET A 64 -8.79 -7.18 -3.87
N LYS A 65 -9.17 -8.46 -3.87
CA LYS A 65 -8.94 -9.37 -5.00
C LYS A 65 -9.54 -8.84 -6.30
N LYS A 66 -10.79 -8.36 -6.25
CA LYS A 66 -11.46 -7.75 -7.43
C LYS A 66 -10.75 -6.49 -7.92
N ILE A 67 -10.30 -5.63 -7.00
CA ILE A 67 -9.52 -4.43 -7.32
C ILE A 67 -8.22 -4.82 -8.03
N ILE A 68 -7.49 -5.81 -7.52
CA ILE A 68 -6.23 -6.28 -8.12
C ILE A 68 -6.47 -6.85 -9.52
N VAL A 69 -7.47 -7.72 -9.68
CA VAL A 69 -7.86 -8.33 -10.97
C VAL A 69 -8.14 -7.24 -12.01
N LYS A 70 -8.97 -6.26 -11.65
CA LYS A 70 -9.32 -5.11 -12.50
C LYS A 70 -8.11 -4.22 -12.80
N ALA A 71 -7.32 -3.87 -11.79
CA ALA A 71 -6.16 -2.99 -11.92
C ALA A 71 -5.04 -3.63 -12.74
N LEU A 72 -4.86 -4.95 -12.66
CA LEU A 72 -3.80 -5.67 -13.35
C LEU A 72 -4.23 -6.29 -14.70
N GLY A 73 -5.53 -6.34 -14.99
CA GLY A 73 -6.06 -6.93 -16.22
C GLY A 73 -5.82 -8.45 -16.29
N ILE A 74 -5.79 -9.11 -15.14
CA ILE A 74 -5.63 -10.55 -14.99
C ILE A 74 -6.98 -11.20 -14.69
N THR A 75 -7.04 -12.53 -14.62
CA THR A 75 -8.23 -13.27 -14.20
C THR A 75 -8.20 -13.58 -12.70
N GLU A 76 -9.38 -13.75 -12.09
CA GLU A 76 -9.50 -14.18 -10.69
C GLU A 76 -8.76 -15.51 -10.44
N LYS A 77 -8.86 -16.46 -11.38
CA LYS A 77 -8.19 -17.76 -11.31
C LYS A 77 -6.66 -17.63 -11.26
N GLU A 78 -6.08 -16.69 -12.02
CA GLU A 78 -4.64 -16.42 -11.97
C GLU A 78 -4.23 -15.86 -10.62
N LEU A 79 -4.98 -14.89 -10.09
CA LEU A 79 -4.72 -14.30 -8.79
C LEU A 79 -4.85 -15.33 -7.66
N GLU A 80 -5.91 -16.13 -7.64
CA GLU A 80 -6.12 -17.17 -6.64
C GLU A 80 -5.01 -18.23 -6.66
N LYS A 81 -4.61 -18.67 -7.85
CA LYS A 81 -3.50 -19.63 -7.99
C LYS A 81 -2.24 -19.05 -7.37
N LYS A 82 -1.90 -17.81 -7.71
CA LYS A 82 -0.69 -17.15 -7.22
C LYS A 82 -0.76 -16.88 -5.72
N PHE A 83 -1.92 -16.47 -5.22
CA PHE A 83 -2.14 -16.25 -3.79
C PHE A 83 -1.95 -17.54 -2.99
N LYS A 84 -2.50 -18.67 -3.47
CA LYS A 84 -2.27 -20.00 -2.86
C LYS A 84 -0.79 -20.42 -2.88
N GLU A 85 -0.06 -20.09 -3.94
CA GLU A 85 1.37 -20.39 -4.06
C GLU A 85 2.24 -19.55 -3.10
N LYS A 86 1.89 -18.27 -2.90
CA LYS A 86 2.69 -17.33 -2.08
C LYS A 86 2.29 -17.29 -0.62
N GLY A 87 1.02 -17.61 -0.32
CA GLY A 87 0.44 -17.44 1.02
C GLY A 87 0.18 -15.98 1.42
N ASP A 88 0.50 -15.02 0.56
CA ASP A 88 0.34 -13.59 0.80
C ASP A 88 -0.16 -12.88 -0.48
N LEU A 89 -1.19 -12.04 -0.33
CA LEU A 89 -1.83 -11.37 -1.45
C LEU A 89 -0.98 -10.23 -2.01
N GLY A 90 -0.18 -9.56 -1.17
CA GLY A 90 0.77 -8.53 -1.57
C GLY A 90 1.89 -9.10 -2.43
N LEU A 91 2.56 -10.18 -1.96
CA LEU A 91 3.60 -10.88 -2.71
C LEU A 91 3.07 -11.50 -4.02
N ALA A 92 1.82 -11.97 -4.01
CA ALA A 92 1.18 -12.44 -5.24
C ALA A 92 0.99 -11.30 -6.25
N THR A 93 0.53 -10.14 -5.77
CA THR A 93 0.29 -8.93 -6.59
C THR A 93 1.59 -8.37 -7.15
N GLU A 94 2.66 -8.33 -6.36
CA GLU A 94 3.99 -7.89 -6.76
C GLU A 94 4.49 -8.64 -8.00
N GLU A 95 4.40 -9.98 -8.00
CA GLU A 95 4.85 -10.81 -9.13
C GLU A 95 4.12 -10.49 -10.45
N PHE A 96 2.83 -10.13 -10.38
CA PHE A 96 2.08 -9.69 -11.56
C PHE A 96 2.48 -8.30 -12.03
N VAL A 97 2.77 -7.38 -11.09
CA VAL A 97 3.24 -6.02 -11.40
C VAL A 97 4.61 -6.07 -12.08
N GLU A 98 5.53 -6.91 -11.62
CA GLU A 98 6.86 -7.09 -12.23
C GLU A 98 6.76 -7.66 -13.66
N LYS A 99 5.82 -8.58 -13.90
CA LYS A 99 5.63 -9.24 -15.20
C LYS A 99 4.87 -8.41 -16.23
N ARG A 100 4.26 -7.29 -15.84
CA ARG A 100 3.52 -6.40 -16.76
C ARG A 100 4.48 -5.81 -17.80
N ARG A 101 4.45 -6.38 -19.01
CA ARG A 101 5.24 -5.93 -20.18
C ARG A 101 4.73 -4.65 -20.85
N GLN A 102 3.46 -4.30 -20.68
CA GLN A 102 2.90 -3.08 -21.28
C GLN A 102 3.29 -1.87 -20.43
N ALA A 103 4.27 -1.10 -20.92
CA ALA A 103 4.49 0.26 -20.48
C ALA A 103 3.23 1.07 -20.78
N THR A 104 2.49 1.47 -19.74
CA THR A 104 1.56 2.60 -19.84
C THR A 104 2.37 3.80 -20.33
N LEU A 105 1.86 4.50 -21.36
CA LEU A 105 2.56 5.57 -22.08
C LEU A 105 3.10 6.70 -21.18
N MET A 106 2.64 6.78 -19.93
CA MET A 106 3.21 7.60 -18.87
C MET A 106 3.25 6.83 -17.54
N LYS A 107 4.45 6.66 -16.97
CA LYS A 107 4.62 6.22 -15.58
C LYS A 107 4.70 7.46 -14.69
N ARG A 108 3.63 7.78 -13.98
CA ARG A 108 3.68 8.75 -12.88
C ARG A 108 4.17 8.02 -11.64
N GLU A 109 5.27 8.48 -11.07
CA GLU A 109 5.73 7.95 -9.79
C GLU A 109 4.75 8.35 -8.68
N LEU A 110 4.46 7.39 -7.78
CA LEU A 110 3.62 7.64 -6.62
C LEU A 110 4.42 8.38 -5.55
N THR A 111 3.88 9.48 -5.03
CA THR A 111 4.41 10.17 -3.85
C THR A 111 3.69 9.73 -2.59
N VAL A 112 4.30 9.96 -1.42
CA VAL A 112 3.65 9.72 -0.12
C VAL A 112 2.33 10.49 -0.03
N ASP A 113 2.31 11.75 -0.47
CA ASP A 113 1.10 12.58 -0.44
C ASP A 113 -0.03 11.98 -1.27
N MET A 114 0.28 11.58 -2.50
CA MET A 114 -0.72 10.98 -3.39
C MET A 114 -1.34 9.72 -2.80
N VAL A 115 -0.52 8.83 -2.22
CA VAL A 115 -1.01 7.60 -1.61
C VAL A 115 -1.83 7.90 -0.37
N PHE A 116 -1.29 8.73 0.54
CA PHE A 116 -1.95 9.06 1.80
C PHE A 116 -3.31 9.74 1.58
N ASP A 117 -3.37 10.75 0.72
CA ASP A 117 -4.59 11.49 0.44
C ASP A 117 -5.65 10.61 -0.23
N ASN A 118 -5.24 9.71 -1.13
CA ASN A 118 -6.16 8.77 -1.77
C ASN A 118 -6.70 7.73 -0.78
N LEU A 119 -5.86 7.20 0.12
CA LEU A 119 -6.30 6.28 1.17
C LEU A 119 -7.32 6.94 2.10
N ARG A 120 -7.11 8.22 2.48
CA ARG A 120 -8.08 8.98 3.27
C ARG A 120 -9.40 9.18 2.54
N ARG A 121 -9.36 9.61 1.28
CA ARG A 121 -10.58 9.73 0.46
C ARG A 121 -11.35 8.42 0.39
N ILE A 122 -10.66 7.29 0.23
CA ILE A 122 -11.28 5.96 0.22
C ILE A 122 -11.96 5.65 1.56
N ALA A 123 -11.29 5.93 2.68
CA ALA A 123 -11.84 5.70 4.02
C ALA A 123 -13.11 6.52 4.29
N GLU A 124 -13.20 7.72 3.73
CA GLU A 124 -14.36 8.62 3.86
C GLU A 124 -15.58 8.20 3.01
N ILE A 125 -15.39 7.31 2.02
CA ILE A 125 -16.50 6.81 1.19
C ILE A 125 -17.41 5.91 2.03
N SER A 126 -18.66 6.36 2.19
CA SER A 126 -19.72 5.65 2.92
C SER A 126 -21.06 5.71 2.17
N GLY A 127 -22.07 5.01 2.69
CA GLY A 127 -23.42 4.96 2.12
C GLY A 127 -23.61 3.90 1.03
N GLU A 128 -24.76 3.99 0.35
CA GLU A 128 -25.12 3.07 -0.73
C GLU A 128 -24.08 3.10 -1.85
N LYS A 129 -23.74 1.92 -2.39
CA LYS A 129 -22.73 1.72 -3.45
C LYS A 129 -21.30 2.15 -3.06
N SER A 130 -21.01 2.30 -1.77
CA SER A 130 -19.66 2.61 -1.27
C SER A 130 -18.63 1.58 -1.73
N GLN A 131 -18.97 0.29 -1.72
CA GLN A 131 -18.09 -0.79 -2.19
C GLN A 131 -17.72 -0.65 -3.67
N GLU A 132 -18.67 -0.27 -4.52
CA GLU A 132 -18.43 -0.03 -5.96
C GLU A 132 -17.52 1.18 -6.18
N LYS A 133 -17.72 2.26 -5.40
CA LYS A 133 -16.89 3.47 -5.47
C LYS A 133 -15.46 3.24 -4.99
N LYS A 134 -15.25 2.29 -4.08
CA LYS A 134 -13.92 1.88 -3.59
C LYS A 134 -13.18 0.95 -4.55
N ALA A 135 -13.85 0.38 -5.56
CA ALA A 135 -13.33 -0.66 -6.47
C ALA A 135 -12.91 -0.16 -7.86
#